data_AF-A0A328DW92-F1
#
_entry.id   AF-A0A328DW92-F1
#
_cell.length_a   1.000
_cell.length_b   1.000
_cell.length_c   1.000
_cell.angle_alpha   90.00
_cell.angle_beta   90.00
_cell.angle_gamma   90.00
#
_symmetry.space_group_name_H-M   'P 1'
#
loop_
_entity.id
_entity.type
_entity.pdbx_description
1 polymer ?
#
loop_
_entity_poly.entity_id
_entity_poly.type
_entity_poly.pdbx_seq_one_letter_code
_entity_poly.pdbx_strand_id
1 'polypeptide(L)'
;MAYATVVSKGWKPVDGQTMIAVRDNRGAKGKLYNVRYRRDYEKMKVILESTTSLEHKLTDMGPTVGNDKRKNLETYFGCKVPDRVKIHPPTIGVTKGRKRRIKSGVEKGQEKQKHTRRCRSCNKMTTHDSRNCPLKNNSDYHLLTWKQNNNREV
;
A
#
# COMPACT_ATOMS: atom_id res chain seq x y z
N MET A 1 35.57 -4.26 11.54
CA MET A 1 35.58 -2.79 11.73
C MET A 1 36.76 -2.46 12.62
N ALA A 2 37.78 -1.79 12.09
CA ALA A 2 38.89 -1.29 12.88
C ALA A 2 39.04 0.21 12.56
N TYR A 3 38.75 1.03 13.56
CA TYR A 3 38.80 2.49 13.47
C TYR A 3 40.26 2.91 13.58
N ALA A 4 40.80 3.57 12.56
CA ALA A 4 42.13 4.15 12.64
C ALA A 4 42.05 5.47 13.42
N THR A 5 42.46 5.43 14.69
CA THR A 5 42.67 6.63 15.51
C THR A 5 43.88 7.40 14.98
N VAL A 6 43.64 8.55 14.36
CA VAL A 6 44.70 9.48 13.98
C VAL A 6 45.08 10.30 15.22
N VAL A 7 46.17 9.91 15.87
CA VAL A 7 46.81 10.73 16.90
C VAL A 7 47.60 11.83 16.19
N SER A 8 46.99 13.01 16.05
CA SER A 8 47.68 14.21 15.58
C SER A 8 48.57 14.77 16.70
N LYS A 9 49.79 14.24 16.85
CA LYS A 9 50.83 14.95 17.60
C LYS A 9 51.14 16.23 16.82
N GLY A 10 51.05 17.35 17.52
CA GLY A 10 51.05 18.70 16.94
C GLY A 10 52.20 18.95 15.98
N TRP A 11 51.83 19.26 14.74
CA TRP A 11 52.68 19.99 13.81
C TRP A 11 51.88 21.19 13.36
N LYS A 12 52.28 22.39 13.81
CA LYS A 12 51.76 23.63 13.23
C LYS A 12 52.38 23.75 11.84
N PRO A 13 51.57 23.91 10.77
CA PRO A 13 52.12 24.12 9.44
C PRO A 13 52.72 25.52 9.40
N VAL A 14 53.99 25.62 9.03
CA VAL A 14 54.58 26.88 8.59
C VAL A 14 54.10 27.10 7.16
N ASP A 15 53.39 28.19 6.94
CA ASP A 15 52.95 28.78 5.67
C ASP A 15 52.67 27.79 4.51
N GLY A 16 51.41 27.36 4.43
CA GLY A 16 50.79 26.91 3.18
C GLY A 16 51.19 25.53 2.64
N GLN A 17 52.20 24.85 3.20
CA GLN A 17 52.56 23.50 2.79
C GLN A 17 51.97 22.43 3.72
N THR A 18 50.98 21.70 3.23
CA THR A 18 50.55 20.42 3.83
C THR A 18 50.99 19.28 2.91
N MET A 19 52.01 18.54 3.34
CA MET A 19 52.48 17.32 2.68
C MET A 19 51.56 16.16 3.08
N ILE A 20 50.87 15.53 2.13
CA ILE A 20 50.14 14.28 2.38
C ILE A 20 50.96 13.15 1.75
N ALA A 21 51.48 12.26 2.60
CA ALA A 21 52.18 11.06 2.15
C ALA A 21 51.15 9.97 1.79
N VAL A 22 50.93 9.74 0.50
CA VAL A 22 50.18 8.56 0.03
C VAL A 22 51.21 7.46 -0.25
N ARG A 23 51.22 6.40 0.58
CA ARG A 23 52.04 5.20 0.35
C ARG A 23 51.28 4.21 -0.51
N ASP A 24 51.81 3.89 -1.67
CA ASP A 24 51.42 2.75 -2.50
C ASP A 24 52.29 1.52 -2.17
N ASN A 25 51.64 0.39 -1.83
CA ASN A 25 52.28 -0.86 -1.40
C ASN A 25 52.97 -1.66 -2.54
N ARG A 26 53.51 -0.99 -3.56
CA ARG A 26 54.13 -1.68 -4.72
C ARG A 26 55.49 -1.09 -5.05
N GLY A 27 56.50 -1.47 -4.26
CA GLY A 27 57.89 -1.81 -4.64
C GLY A 27 58.71 -0.93 -5.62
N ALA A 28 58.19 0.15 -6.15
CA ALA A 28 58.87 1.06 -7.06
C ALA A 28 58.84 2.45 -6.43
N LYS A 29 60.00 3.11 -6.38
CA LYS A 29 60.19 4.43 -5.79
C LYS A 29 59.05 5.37 -6.21
N GLY A 30 58.09 5.57 -5.31
CA GLY A 30 56.89 6.36 -5.56
C GLY A 30 57.32 7.76 -6.00
N LYS A 31 56.95 8.13 -7.23
CA LYS A 31 57.17 9.49 -7.72
C LYS A 31 56.38 10.43 -6.81
N LEU A 32 57.08 11.29 -6.08
CA LEU A 32 56.49 12.42 -5.38
C LEU A 32 55.92 13.37 -6.44
N TYR A 33 54.61 13.26 -6.68
CA TYR A 33 53.91 14.24 -7.50
C TYR A 33 53.62 15.47 -6.62
N ASN A 34 54.18 16.61 -7.00
CA ASN A 34 53.81 17.89 -6.42
C ASN A 34 52.41 18.26 -6.91
N VAL A 35 51.35 17.88 -6.19
CA VAL A 35 50.03 18.50 -6.45
C VAL A 35 50.05 19.89 -5.84
N ARG A 36 50.52 20.86 -6.62
CA ARG A 36 50.29 22.28 -6.33
C ARG A 36 48.80 22.54 -6.51
N TYR A 37 48.00 22.32 -5.47
CA TYR A 37 46.76 23.08 -5.35
C TYR A 37 47.20 24.53 -5.13
N ARG A 38 47.26 25.31 -6.22
CA ARG A 38 47.19 26.77 -6.13
C ARG A 38 45.91 27.06 -5.37
N ARG A 39 46.03 27.25 -4.05
CA ARG A 39 44.94 27.73 -3.23
C ARG A 39 44.76 29.19 -3.63
N ASP A 40 43.93 29.44 -4.64
CA ASP A 40 43.42 30.78 -4.90
C ASP A 40 42.43 31.09 -3.76
N TYR A 41 42.96 31.27 -2.56
CA TYR A 41 42.20 31.48 -1.32
C TYR A 41 41.23 32.64 -1.50
N GLU A 42 41.67 33.71 -2.17
CA GLU A 42 40.82 34.83 -2.54
C GLU A 42 39.64 34.43 -3.43
N LYS A 43 39.84 33.53 -4.42
CA LYS A 43 38.74 33.04 -5.26
C LYS A 43 37.77 32.16 -4.47
N MET A 44 38.29 31.32 -3.57
CA MET A 44 37.45 30.48 -2.70
C MET A 44 36.69 31.31 -1.67
N LYS A 45 37.29 32.38 -1.16
CA LYS A 45 36.66 33.33 -0.25
C LYS A 45 35.51 34.06 -0.94
N VAL A 46 35.72 34.54 -2.17
CA VAL A 46 34.67 35.15 -3.00
C VAL A 46 33.50 34.19 -3.21
N ILE A 47 33.76 32.92 -3.51
CA ILE A 47 32.71 31.91 -3.68
C ILE A 47 31.95 31.71 -2.38
N LEU A 48 32.64 31.57 -1.25
CA LEU A 48 32.00 31.38 0.06
C LEU A 48 31.11 32.57 0.46
N GLU A 49 31.59 33.79 0.23
CA GLU A 49 30.84 35.02 0.49
C GLU A 49 29.61 35.15 -0.42
N SER A 50 29.76 34.79 -1.70
CA SER A 50 28.63 34.82 -2.64
C SER A 50 27.61 33.72 -2.36
N THR A 51 28.01 32.51 -1.95
CA THR A 51 27.08 31.45 -1.55
C THR A 51 26.33 31.80 -0.26
N THR A 52 27.02 32.33 0.75
CA THR A 52 26.38 32.77 2.01
C THR A 52 25.40 33.93 1.78
N SER A 53 25.75 34.88 0.91
CA SER A 53 24.83 35.95 0.50
C SER A 53 23.59 35.40 -0.21
N LEU A 54 23.76 34.41 -1.10
CA LEU A 54 22.64 33.76 -1.79
C LEU A 54 21.75 32.98 -0.82
N GLU A 55 22.32 32.24 0.12
CA GLU A 55 21.57 31.52 1.16
C GLU A 55 20.71 32.47 1.99
N HIS A 56 21.28 33.61 2.39
CA HIS A 56 20.53 34.60 3.17
C HIS A 56 19.38 35.22 2.36
N LYS A 57 19.60 35.52 1.06
CA LYS A 57 18.55 36.00 0.15
C LYS A 57 17.44 34.97 -0.06
N LEU A 58 17.80 33.69 -0.22
CA LEU A 58 16.83 32.60 -0.38
C LEU A 58 16.00 32.38 0.89
N THR A 59 16.62 32.56 2.06
CA THR A 59 15.95 32.44 3.36
C THR A 59 14.98 33.61 3.59
N ASP A 60 15.38 34.82 3.19
CA ASP A 60 14.57 36.05 3.33
C ASP A 60 13.35 36.08 2.38
N MET A 61 13.49 35.49 1.19
CA MET A 61 12.34 35.22 0.30
C MET A 61 11.33 34.21 0.88
N GLY A 62 11.64 33.62 2.05
CA GLY A 62 10.83 32.63 2.73
C GLY A 62 10.77 31.30 1.96
N PRO A 63 10.17 30.26 2.55
CA PRO A 63 9.76 29.11 1.77
C PRO A 63 8.86 29.61 0.64
N THR A 64 9.22 29.33 -0.62
CA THR A 64 8.29 29.51 -1.73
C THR A 64 7.00 28.81 -1.33
N VAL A 65 5.97 29.62 -1.14
CA VAL A 65 4.63 29.28 -0.62
C VAL A 65 4.41 27.79 -0.70
N GLY A 66 4.43 27.15 0.49
CA GLY A 66 4.48 25.70 0.64
C GLY A 66 3.69 25.02 -0.46
N ASN A 67 4.39 24.15 -1.20
CA ASN A 67 3.89 23.43 -2.38
C ASN A 67 2.76 22.49 -1.95
N ASP A 68 1.63 23.10 -1.61
CA ASP A 68 0.39 22.43 -1.33
C ASP A 68 -0.09 22.01 -2.70
N LYS A 69 0.37 20.83 -3.12
CA LYS A 69 0.11 20.25 -4.44
C LYS A 69 -1.37 20.34 -4.78
N ARG A 70 -2.24 20.27 -3.76
CA ARG A 70 -3.66 20.51 -3.86
C ARG A 70 -3.99 21.92 -4.38
N LYS A 71 -3.49 22.99 -3.77
CA LYS A 71 -3.69 24.37 -4.26
C LYS A 71 -3.16 24.60 -5.66
N ASN A 72 -2.01 23.99 -6.00
CA ASN A 72 -1.45 24.08 -7.35
C ASN A 72 -2.38 23.41 -8.38
N LEU A 73 -2.91 22.23 -8.07
CA LEU A 73 -3.88 21.54 -8.92
C LEU A 73 -5.20 22.30 -9.01
N GLU A 74 -5.72 22.83 -7.90
CA GLU A 74 -6.95 23.62 -7.88
C GLU A 74 -6.83 24.91 -8.69
N THR A 75 -5.66 25.56 -8.67
CA THR A 75 -5.36 26.73 -9.48
C THR A 75 -5.26 26.36 -10.96
N TYR A 76 -4.59 25.25 -11.28
CA TYR A 76 -4.40 24.77 -12.65
C TYR A 76 -5.72 24.36 -13.32
N PHE A 77 -6.57 23.62 -12.61
CA PHE A 77 -7.88 23.17 -13.12
C PHE A 77 -8.99 24.22 -12.93
N GLY A 78 -8.74 25.29 -12.15
CA GLY A 78 -9.71 26.35 -11.87
C GLY A 78 -10.89 25.90 -10.99
N CYS A 79 -10.78 24.74 -10.34
CA CYS A 79 -11.85 24.16 -9.53
C CYS A 79 -11.28 23.59 -8.23
N LYS A 80 -12.05 23.72 -7.13
CA LYS A 80 -11.67 23.18 -5.83
C LYS A 80 -11.97 21.69 -5.77
N VAL A 81 -11.06 20.90 -5.19
CA VAL A 81 -11.30 19.47 -4.99
C VAL A 81 -12.32 19.32 -3.86
N PRO A 82 -13.47 18.66 -4.10
CA PRO A 82 -14.48 18.48 -3.06
C PRO A 82 -13.94 17.66 -1.89
N ASP A 83 -14.29 18.05 -0.67
CA ASP A 83 -13.83 17.37 0.55
C ASP A 83 -14.36 15.94 0.70
N ARG A 84 -15.48 15.64 0.04
CA ARG A 84 -16.10 14.32 0.04
C ARG A 84 -16.49 13.92 -1.38
N VAL A 85 -15.97 12.78 -1.82
CA VAL A 85 -16.35 12.14 -3.08
C VAL A 85 -17.25 10.95 -2.74
N LYS A 86 -18.51 10.99 -3.21
CA LYS A 86 -19.42 9.84 -3.10
C LYS A 86 -19.14 8.87 -4.23
N ILE A 87 -18.33 7.84 -3.95
CA ILE A 87 -18.04 6.78 -4.93
C ILE A 87 -19.22 5.81 -4.94
N HIS A 88 -19.94 5.77 -6.05
CA HIS A 88 -20.95 4.74 -6.27
C HIS A 88 -20.29 3.44 -6.74
N PRO A 89 -20.76 2.26 -6.28
CA PRO A 89 -20.28 1.00 -6.82
C PRO A 89 -20.60 0.94 -8.33
N PRO A 90 -19.73 0.30 -9.13
CA PRO A 90 -19.93 0.22 -10.57
C PRO A 90 -21.29 -0.43 -10.88
N THR A 91 -21.99 0.12 -11.88
CA THR A 91 -23.24 -0.47 -12.35
C THR A 91 -22.96 -1.87 -12.86
N ILE A 92 -23.51 -2.85 -12.16
CA ILE A 92 -23.28 -4.24 -12.51
C ILE A 92 -24.00 -4.55 -13.82
N GLY A 93 -23.24 -4.78 -14.88
CA GLY A 93 -23.77 -5.11 -16.20
C GLY A 93 -24.58 -6.41 -16.21
N VAL A 94 -25.71 -6.41 -16.93
CA VAL A 94 -26.55 -7.60 -17.11
C VAL A 94 -26.14 -8.29 -18.42
N THR A 95 -25.18 -9.21 -18.36
CA THR A 95 -24.72 -9.98 -19.52
C THR A 95 -25.55 -11.26 -19.71
N LYS A 96 -25.57 -11.81 -20.94
CA LYS A 96 -26.11 -13.15 -21.21
C LYS A 96 -25.43 -14.16 -20.26
N GLY A 97 -26.21 -14.92 -19.50
CA GLY A 97 -25.71 -15.92 -18.55
C GLY A 97 -25.58 -15.46 -17.07
N ARG A 98 -25.64 -14.15 -16.79
CA ARG A 98 -25.55 -13.64 -15.40
C ARG A 98 -26.89 -13.70 -14.65
N LYS A 99 -28.01 -13.68 -15.38
CA LYS A 99 -29.35 -13.78 -14.81
C LYS A 99 -29.77 -15.25 -14.67
N ARG A 100 -30.51 -15.58 -13.61
CA ARG A 100 -31.20 -16.88 -13.51
C ARG A 100 -32.04 -17.11 -14.77
N ARG A 101 -32.04 -18.35 -15.26
CA ARG A 101 -32.84 -18.76 -16.42
C ARG A 101 -34.30 -18.32 -16.26
N ILE A 102 -34.84 -17.68 -17.28
CA ILE A 102 -36.26 -17.33 -17.33
C ILE A 102 -37.05 -18.62 -17.58
N LYS A 103 -37.93 -18.99 -16.64
CA LYS A 103 -38.80 -20.16 -16.79
C LYS A 103 -39.89 -19.90 -17.83
N SER A 104 -40.20 -20.89 -18.67
CA SER A 104 -41.31 -20.83 -19.62
C SER A 104 -42.67 -20.87 -18.90
N GLY A 105 -43.75 -20.52 -19.60
CA GLY A 105 -45.11 -20.60 -19.04
C GLY A 105 -45.47 -22.02 -18.59
N VAL A 106 -45.08 -23.02 -19.37
CA VAL A 106 -45.29 -24.45 -19.06
C VAL A 106 -44.57 -24.85 -17.78
N GLU A 107 -43.28 -24.48 -17.64
CA GLU A 107 -42.50 -24.80 -16.44
C GLU A 107 -43.07 -24.16 -15.18
N LYS A 108 -43.57 -22.92 -15.27
CA LYS A 108 -44.27 -22.25 -14.17
C LYS A 108 -45.57 -22.96 -13.80
N GLY A 109 -46.30 -23.48 -14.78
CA GLY A 109 -47.51 -24.28 -14.56
C GLY A 109 -47.21 -25.59 -13.82
N GLN A 110 -46.20 -26.33 -14.27
CA GLN A 110 -45.78 -27.59 -13.65
C GLN A 110 -45.26 -27.41 -12.22
N GLU A 111 -44.58 -26.29 -11.91
CA GLU A 111 -44.12 -26.01 -10.55
C GLU A 111 -45.27 -25.81 -9.55
N LYS A 112 -46.38 -25.22 -10.00
CA LYS A 112 -47.59 -25.05 -9.19
C LYS A 112 -48.35 -26.36 -8.97
N GLN A 113 -48.22 -27.32 -9.89
CA GLN A 113 -48.88 -28.62 -9.87
C GLN A 113 -48.07 -29.70 -9.13
N LYS A 114 -47.01 -29.33 -8.42
CA LYS A 114 -46.23 -30.29 -7.63
C LYS A 114 -47.09 -30.86 -6.51
N HIS A 115 -47.43 -32.15 -6.62
CA HIS A 115 -48.20 -32.85 -5.60
C HIS A 115 -47.46 -32.84 -4.26
N THR A 116 -48.20 -32.70 -3.17
CA THR A 116 -47.65 -32.87 -1.83
C THR A 116 -47.41 -34.35 -1.56
N ARG A 117 -46.32 -34.66 -0.86
CA ARG A 117 -45.96 -35.99 -0.38
C ARG A 117 -45.40 -35.90 1.03
N ARG A 118 -45.46 -37.00 1.80
CA ARG A 118 -44.86 -37.05 3.13
C ARG A 118 -43.34 -37.15 3.02
N CYS A 119 -42.62 -36.16 3.55
CA CYS A 119 -41.16 -36.20 3.63
C CYS A 119 -40.74 -37.11 4.80
N ARG A 120 -39.88 -38.11 4.57
CA ARG A 120 -39.41 -39.03 5.64
C ARG A 120 -38.52 -38.34 6.69
N SER A 121 -37.85 -37.25 6.33
CA SER A 121 -36.92 -36.56 7.24
C SER A 121 -37.62 -35.65 8.25
N CYS A 122 -38.73 -35.00 7.86
CA CYS A 122 -39.47 -34.10 8.73
C CYS A 122 -40.91 -34.57 9.03
N ASN A 123 -41.33 -35.71 8.47
CA ASN A 123 -42.64 -36.34 8.59
C ASN A 123 -43.85 -35.46 8.22
N LYS A 124 -43.63 -34.34 7.52
CA LYS A 124 -44.67 -33.40 7.07
C LYS A 124 -45.09 -33.63 5.62
N MET A 125 -46.36 -33.35 5.29
CA MET A 125 -46.87 -33.31 3.91
C MET A 125 -46.41 -32.02 3.23
N THR A 126 -45.58 -32.15 2.21
CA THR A 126 -44.86 -31.02 1.59
C THR A 126 -44.47 -31.35 0.15
N THR A 127 -43.92 -30.39 -0.59
CA THR A 127 -43.51 -30.56 -2.00
C THR A 127 -42.07 -31.07 -2.16
N HIS A 128 -41.35 -31.33 -1.07
CA HIS A 128 -39.99 -31.87 -1.07
C HIS A 128 -39.92 -33.31 -0.55
N ASP A 129 -38.86 -34.03 -0.93
CA ASP A 129 -38.52 -35.35 -0.40
C ASP A 129 -37.43 -35.22 0.68
N SER A 130 -37.19 -36.28 1.44
CA SER A 130 -36.09 -36.47 2.38
C SER A 130 -34.72 -36.03 1.86
N ARG A 131 -34.44 -36.26 0.56
CA ARG A 131 -33.19 -35.85 -0.10
C ARG A 131 -33.00 -34.33 -0.19
N ASN A 132 -34.10 -33.59 -0.31
CA ASN A 132 -34.11 -32.13 -0.44
C ASN A 132 -34.81 -31.46 0.75
N CYS A 133 -34.80 -32.13 1.90
CA CYS A 133 -35.45 -31.60 3.08
C CYS A 133 -34.61 -30.46 3.67
N PRO A 134 -35.16 -29.24 3.80
CA PRO A 134 -34.44 -28.09 4.34
C PRO A 134 -34.16 -28.21 5.84
N LEU A 135 -34.69 -29.26 6.48
CA LEU A 135 -34.50 -29.56 7.89
C LEU A 135 -33.41 -30.62 8.09
N LYS A 136 -32.89 -31.23 7.01
CA LYS A 136 -31.85 -32.25 7.07
C LYS A 136 -30.46 -31.67 7.38
N ASN A 137 -30.22 -30.42 7.00
CA ASN A 137 -28.97 -29.69 7.21
C ASN A 137 -29.03 -28.71 8.39
N ASN A 138 -30.16 -28.63 9.09
CA ASN A 138 -30.28 -27.82 10.30
C ASN A 138 -29.97 -28.69 11.52
N SER A 139 -28.89 -28.38 12.24
CA SER A 139 -28.46 -29.07 13.46
C SER A 139 -29.56 -29.16 14.52
N ASP A 140 -30.43 -28.16 14.58
CA ASP A 140 -31.48 -28.05 15.60
C ASP A 140 -32.60 -29.09 15.40
N TYR A 141 -32.83 -29.54 14.16
CA TYR A 141 -33.84 -30.56 13.86
C TYR A 141 -33.39 -31.98 14.24
N HIS A 142 -32.08 -32.24 14.26
CA HIS A 142 -31.54 -33.53 14.70
C HIS A 142 -31.71 -33.71 16.21
N LEU A 143 -31.56 -32.65 17.00
CA LEU A 143 -31.74 -32.70 18.46
C LEU A 143 -33.21 -32.87 18.87
N LEU A 144 -34.15 -32.25 18.14
CA LEU A 144 -35.59 -32.39 18.40
C LEU A 144 -36.11 -33.78 18.04
N THR A 145 -35.67 -34.35 16.92
CA THR A 145 -36.09 -35.70 16.49
C THR A 145 -35.48 -36.81 17.35
N TRP A 146 -34.24 -36.65 17.85
CA TRP A 146 -33.63 -37.58 18.80
C TRP A 146 -34.39 -37.60 20.14
N LYS A 147 -34.75 -36.44 20.69
CA LYS A 147 -35.56 -36.34 21.93
C LYS A 147 -36.95 -36.95 21.78
N GLN A 148 -37.62 -36.74 20.64
CA GLN A 148 -38.95 -37.30 20.39
C GLN A 148 -38.96 -38.82 20.19
N ASN A 149 -37.89 -39.39 19.61
CA ASN A 149 -37.78 -40.83 19.42
C ASN A 149 -37.37 -41.58 20.70
N ASN A 150 -36.65 -40.92 21.62
CA ASN A 150 -36.25 -41.52 22.91
C ASN A 150 -37.27 -41.34 24.04
N ASN A 151 -38.30 -40.51 23.85
CA ASN A 151 -39.39 -40.31 24.81
C ASN A 151 -40.70 -41.00 24.41
N ARG A 152 -40.68 -41.93 23.44
CA ARG A 152 -41.79 -42.88 23.28
C ARG A 152 -41.54 -44.04 24.25
N GLU A 153 -42.18 -43.95 25.42
CA GLU A 153 -42.33 -45.09 26.33
C GLU A 153 -43.00 -46.25 25.58
N VAL A 154 -42.50 -47.47 25.83
CA VAL A 154 -43.02 -48.75 25.32
C VAL A 154 -44.39 -49.05 25.90
#